data_AF-A0A529R5S4-F1
#
_entry.id   AF-A0A529R5S4-F1
#
_cell.length_a   1.000
_cell.length_b   1.000
_cell.length_c   1.000
_cell.angle_alpha   90.00
_cell.angle_beta   90.00
_cell.angle_gamma   90.00
#
_symmetry.space_group_name_H-M   'P 1'
#
loop_
_entity.id
_entity.type
_entity.pdbx_description
1 polymer ?
#
loop_
_entity_poly.entity_id
_entity_poly.type
_entity_poly.pdbx_seq_one_letter_code
_entity_poly.pdbx_strand_id
1 'polypeptide(L)' 'GVPFVFASGYSDSDELKGSFPDIRLVTKPYSGDDLIEAVAIACGRAKAA' A
#
# COMPACT_ATOMS: atom_id res chain seq x y z
N GLY A 1 -6.12 14.54 -5.14
CA GLY A 1 -4.81 14.06 -4.66
C GLY A 1 -4.25 13.04 -5.63
N VAL A 2 -2.96 12.74 -5.55
CA VAL A 2 -2.32 11.66 -6.32
C VAL A 2 -2.43 10.37 -5.50
N PRO A 3 -2.94 9.26 -6.06
CA PRO A 3 -2.98 7.97 -5.37
C PRO A 3 -1.57 7.51 -4.97
N PHE A 4 -1.42 7.00 -3.75
CA PHE A 4 -0.12 6.63 -3.20
C PHE A 4 -0.21 5.35 -2.37
N VAL A 5 0.85 4.53 -2.42
CA VAL A 5 1.00 3.25 -1.70
C VAL A 5 2.46 3.12 -1.27
N PHE A 6 2.72 2.67 -0.05
CA PHE A 6 4.06 2.27 0.38
C PHE A 6 4.34 0.82 0.01
N ALA A 7 5.55 0.52 -0.46
CA ALA A 7 5.97 -0.83 -0.81
C ALA A 7 7.32 -1.14 -0.14
N SER A 8 7.28 -1.53 1.14
CA SER A 8 8.43 -1.52 2.05
C SER A 8 8.74 -2.90 2.66
N GLY A 9 9.97 -3.07 3.14
CA GLY A 9 10.41 -4.24 3.92
C GLY A 9 10.26 -4.04 5.43
N TYR A 10 10.74 -5.02 6.19
CA TYR A 10 10.51 -5.18 7.64
C TYR A 10 10.99 -4.01 8.54
N SER A 11 11.88 -3.13 8.06
CA SER A 11 12.58 -2.20 8.94
C SER A 11 11.81 -0.90 9.28
N ASP A 12 10.90 -0.43 8.43
CA ASP A 12 10.25 0.89 8.60
C ASP A 12 8.71 0.85 8.53
N SER A 13 8.13 -0.35 8.58
CA SER A 13 6.70 -0.54 8.35
C SER A 13 5.81 0.05 9.46
N ASP A 14 6.28 0.07 10.71
CA ASP A 14 5.48 0.55 11.84
C ASP A 14 5.48 2.09 11.96
N GLU A 15 6.62 2.73 11.69
CA GLU A 15 6.72 4.20 11.64
C GLU A 15 5.86 4.77 10.49
N LEU A 16 5.89 4.11 9.33
CA LEU A 16 5.06 4.46 8.18
C LEU A 16 3.57 4.33 8.48
N LYS A 17 3.14 3.25 9.14
CA LYS A 17 1.74 3.09 9.57
C LYS A 17 1.31 4.16 10.58
N GLY A 18 2.20 4.54 11.49
CA GLY A 18 1.92 5.60 12.47
C GLY A 18 1.77 6.98 11.83
N SER A 19 2.64 7.31 10.86
CA SER A 19 2.63 8.60 10.19
C SER A 19 1.58 8.72 9.08
N PHE A 20 1.23 7.60 8.45
CA PHE A 20 0.33 7.55 7.29
C PHE A 20 -0.72 6.44 7.41
N PRO A 21 -1.64 6.52 8.39
CA PRO A 21 -2.61 5.46 8.67
C PRO A 21 -3.56 5.18 7.49
N ASP A 22 -3.82 6.19 6.65
CA ASP A 22 -4.73 6.09 5.50
C ASP A 22 -4.04 5.62 4.21
N ILE A 23 -2.71 5.53 4.21
CA ILE A 23 -1.94 5.09 3.06
C ILE A 23 -1.65 3.60 3.18
N ARG A 24 -2.08 2.83 2.18
CA ARG A 24 -1.84 1.39 2.14
C ARG A 24 -0.35 1.09 2.08
N LEU A 25 0.08 0.12 2.87
CA LEU A 25 1.44 -0.42 2.88
C LEU A 25 1.43 -1.87 2.40
N VAL A 26 2.24 -2.17 1.39
CA VAL A 26 2.49 -3.51 0.84
C VAL A 26 3.86 -3.97 1.35
N THR A 27 3.87 -5.03 2.14
CA THR A 27 5.10 -5.58 2.73
C THR A 27 5.81 -6.50 1.75
N LYS A 28 7.13 -6.34 1.60
CA LYS A 28 7.96 -7.25 0.79
C LYS A 28 8.13 -8.62 1.49
N PRO A 29 8.26 -9.71 0.72
CA PRO A 29 8.14 -9.79 -0.73
C PRO A 29 6.66 -9.74 -1.18
N TYR A 30 6.39 -9.01 -2.25
CA TYR A 30 5.07 -8.93 -2.87
C TYR A 30 5.17 -9.32 -4.35
N SER A 31 4.09 -9.88 -4.89
CA SER A 31 3.96 -10.13 -6.32
C SER A 31 3.57 -8.86 -7.08
N GLY A 32 3.67 -8.90 -8.42
CA GLY A 32 3.18 -7.81 -9.26
C GLY A 32 1.67 -7.58 -9.08
N ASP A 33 0.90 -8.65 -8.91
CA ASP A 33 -0.55 -8.60 -8.72
C ASP A 33 -0.91 -7.91 -7.40
N ASP A 34 -0.20 -8.21 -6.31
CA ASP A 34 -0.39 -7.55 -5.01
C ASP A 34 -0.19 -6.03 -5.11
N LEU A 35 0.81 -5.59 -5.90
CA LEU A 35 1.08 -4.17 -6.11
C LEU A 35 0.01 -3.51 -6.98
N ILE A 36 -0.42 -4.18 -8.06
CA ILE A 36 -1.49 -3.70 -8.94
C ILE A 36 -2.79 -3.53 -8.15
N GLU A 37 -3.15 -4.52 -7.33
CA GLU A 37 -4.34 -4.47 -6.48
C GLU A 37 -4.27 -3.30 -5.50
N ALA A 38 -3.14 -3.13 -4.79
CA ALA A 38 -2.97 -2.04 -3.85
C ALA A 38 -3.13 -0.66 -4.50
N VAL A 39 -2.57 -0.47 -5.70
CA VAL A 39 -2.72 0.77 -6.47
C VAL A 39 -4.15 0.96 -6.98
N ALA A 40 -4.80 -0.10 -7.46
CA ALA A 40 -6.20 -0.04 -7.91
C ALA A 40 -7.13 0.40 -6.78
N ILE A 41 -6.93 -0.13 -5.57
CA ILE A 41 -7.67 0.27 -4.36
C ILE A 41 -7.37 1.72 -4.01
N ALA A 42 -6.10 2.15 -3.98
CA ALA A 42 -5.73 3.55 -3.70
C ALA A 42 -6.32 4.55 -4.71
N CYS A 43 -6.56 4.10 -5.95
CA CYS A 43 -7.20 4.89 -6.99
C CYS A 43 -8.74 4.85 -6.93
N GLY A 44 -9.36 4.08 -6.04
CA GLY A 44 -10.80 3.85 -5.99
C GLY A 44 -11.35 3.04 -7.17
N ARG A 45 -10.49 2.29 -7.86
CA ARG A 45 -10.84 1.47 -9.05
C ARG A 45 -11.11 0.01 -8.73
N ALA A 46 -10.84 -0.41 -7.50
CA ALA A 46 -11.17 -1.72 -6.98
C ALA A 46 -11.95 -1.55 -5.66
N LYS A 47 -12.98 -2.38 -5.46
CA LYS A 47 -13.67 -2.46 -4.18
C LYS A 47 -12.81 -3.31 -3.25
N ALA A 48 -12.46 -2.80 -2.07
CA ALA A 48 -11.89 -3.67 -1.03
C ALA A 48 -12.89 -4.80 -0.77
N ALA A 49 -12.42 -6.05 -0.90
CA ALA A 49 -13.22 -7.25 -0.65
C ALA A 49 -13.63 -7.36 0.81
#